data_AF-A0A8T0TE23-F1
#
_entry.id   AF-A0A8T0TE23-F1
#
_cell.length_a   1.000
_cell.length_b   1.000
_cell.length_c   1.000
_cell.angle_alpha   90.00
_cell.angle_beta   90.00
_cell.angle_gamma   90.00
#
_symmetry.space_group_name_H-M   'P 1'
#
loop_
_entity.id
_entity.type
_entity.pdbx_description
1 polymer ?
#
loop_
_entity_poly.entity_id
_entity_poly.type
_entity_poly.pdbx_seq_one_letter_code
_entity_poly.pdbx_strand_id
1 'polypeptide(L)'
;MEVEAAIREEFNLRHDEVKATCHFPESCLIKFKYARHCSVALEKVSAKCRGIEVFFIKWRSLRDAEGVTLLFRVKLCLDGVPCHAWSAELAERIISRTCALEGIETNLDMSADTKTIDLWAWTANPSTISKLVWLAFTGRARDPHLASVQVSDTPPERWQRGVKHPVIVHLEEF
;
A
#
# COMPACT_ATOMS: atom_id res chain seq x y z
N MET A 1 4.74 20.12 16.37
CA MET A 1 4.34 19.04 17.31
C MET A 1 5.18 19.16 18.57
N GLU A 2 4.60 18.97 19.75
CA GLU A 2 5.31 19.11 21.03
C GLU A 2 6.49 18.14 21.16
N VAL A 3 6.33 16.90 20.69
CA VAL A 3 7.39 15.88 20.65
C VAL A 3 8.59 16.30 19.80
N GLU A 4 8.37 16.94 18.65
CA GLU A 4 9.45 17.42 17.78
C GLU A 4 10.26 18.54 18.46
N ALA A 5 9.58 19.49 19.11
CA ALA A 5 10.22 20.56 19.85
C ALA A 5 11.03 20.02 21.03
N ALA A 6 10.48 19.01 21.73
CA ALA A 6 11.12 18.31 22.84
C ALA A 6 12.43 17.63 22.43
N ILE A 7 12.40 16.85 21.35
CA ILE A 7 13.59 16.16 20.83
C ILE A 7 14.62 17.19 20.34
N ARG A 8 14.18 18.28 19.71
CA ARG A 8 15.08 19.30 19.24
C ARG A 8 15.86 19.97 20.37
N GLU A 9 15.18 20.28 21.47
CA GLU A 9 15.78 20.91 22.65
C GLU A 9 16.76 19.95 23.35
N GLU A 10 16.36 18.69 23.56
CA GLU A 10 17.18 17.68 24.24
C GLU A 10 18.44 17.26 23.46
N PHE A 11 18.37 17.22 22.13
CA PHE A 11 19.47 16.78 21.26
C PHE A 11 20.19 17.94 20.56
N ASN A 12 19.84 19.19 20.89
CA ASN A 12 20.40 20.41 20.31
C ASN A 12 20.40 20.42 18.76
N LEU A 13 19.26 20.05 18.18
CA LEU A 13 19.08 19.90 16.73
C LEU A 13 18.54 21.18 16.08
N ARG A 14 18.77 21.33 14.77
CA ARG A 14 18.12 22.37 13.97
C ARG A 14 16.70 21.96 13.59
N HIS A 15 15.89 22.93 13.17
CA HIS A 15 14.48 22.67 12.83
C HIS A 15 14.32 21.71 11.64
N ASP A 16 15.27 21.67 10.72
CA ASP A 16 15.26 20.79 9.55
C ASP A 16 15.88 19.41 9.81
N GLU A 17 16.41 19.17 11.02
CA GLU A 17 17.16 17.95 11.35
C GLU A 17 16.31 16.84 11.98
N VAL A 18 15.10 17.16 12.44
CA VAL A 18 14.15 16.20 13.00
C VAL A 18 12.73 16.54 12.58
N LYS A 19 11.96 15.53 12.21
CA LYS A 19 10.53 15.64 11.95
C LYS A 19 9.80 14.53 12.70
N ALA A 20 8.80 14.90 13.50
CA ALA A 20 7.91 13.93 14.14
C ALA A 20 6.54 13.99 13.46
N THR A 21 5.98 12.82 13.16
CA THR A 21 4.62 12.68 12.61
C THR A 21 3.82 11.74 13.49
N CYS A 22 2.55 12.05 13.74
CA CYS A 22 1.67 11.13 14.46
C CYS A 22 1.60 9.80 13.69
N HIS A 23 1.66 8.70 14.42
CA HIS A 23 1.58 7.37 13.85
C HIS A 23 0.52 6.57 14.61
N PHE A 24 0.16 5.41 14.08
CA PHE A 24 -0.67 4.42 14.77
C PHE A 24 -0.10 3.06 14.38
N PRO A 25 0.15 2.13 15.32
CA PRO A 25 -0.35 2.10 16.70
C PRO A 25 0.46 2.90 17.74
N GLU A 26 1.71 3.31 17.48
CA GLU A 26 2.50 4.12 18.41
C GLU A 26 2.27 5.62 18.27
N SER A 27 2.56 6.41 19.32
CA SER A 27 2.26 7.84 19.38
C SER A 27 2.90 8.70 18.27
N CYS A 28 4.08 8.34 17.76
CA CYS A 28 4.74 9.08 16.67
C CYS A 28 5.84 8.28 15.95
N LEU A 29 6.13 8.68 14.72
CA LEU A 29 7.28 8.25 13.92
C LEU A 29 8.25 9.43 13.82
N ILE A 30 9.51 9.20 14.19
CA ILE A 30 10.53 10.25 14.26
C ILE A 30 11.56 10.00 13.16
N LYS A 31 11.69 10.98 12.25
CA LYS A 31 12.68 10.94 11.18
C LYS A 31 13.77 11.97 11.46
N PHE A 32 15.00 11.49 11.59
CA PHE A 32 16.19 12.34 11.67
C PHE A 32 16.80 12.55 10.29
N LYS A 33 17.37 13.73 10.05
CA LYS A 33 18.09 14.04 8.80
C LYS A 33 19.40 13.25 8.68
N TYR A 34 20.09 13.02 9.80
CA TYR A 34 21.36 12.28 9.83
C TYR A 34 21.25 11.02 10.68
N ALA A 35 21.78 9.91 10.17
CA ALA A 35 21.73 8.60 10.84
C ALA A 35 22.35 8.62 12.25
N ARG A 36 23.39 9.43 12.49
CA ARG A 36 24.03 9.59 13.80
C ARG A 36 23.05 10.00 14.91
N HIS A 37 22.08 10.86 14.60
CA HIS A 37 21.11 11.32 15.60
C HIS A 37 20.12 10.20 15.95
N CYS A 38 19.80 9.34 14.99
CA CYS A 38 19.01 8.13 15.24
C CYS A 38 19.77 7.16 16.17
N SER A 39 21.07 6.92 15.92
CA SER A 39 21.89 6.07 16.79
C SER A 39 21.95 6.60 18.22
N VAL A 40 22.25 7.90 18.40
CA VAL A 40 22.33 8.53 19.72
C VAL A 40 20.98 8.50 20.45
N ALA A 41 19.87 8.72 19.75
CA ALA A 41 18.54 8.61 20.34
C ALA A 41 18.21 7.18 20.78
N LEU A 42 18.58 6.17 19.97
CA LEU A 42 18.38 4.76 20.32
C LEU A 42 19.27 4.31 21.49
N GLU A 43 20.48 4.84 21.61
CA GLU A 43 21.38 4.58 22.76
C GLU A 43 20.86 5.21 24.05
N LYS A 44 20.31 6.44 23.99
CA LYS A 44 19.69 7.10 25.14
C LYS A 44 18.41 6.42 25.62
N VAL A 45 17.73 5.63 24.77
CA VAL A 45 16.45 4.93 25.01
C VAL A 45 15.25 5.84 25.26
N SER A 46 15.42 6.94 25.99
CA SER A 46 14.37 7.95 26.19
C SER A 46 14.92 9.37 26.25
N ALA A 47 14.03 10.33 26.07
CA ALA A 47 14.25 11.76 26.26
C ALA A 47 13.11 12.33 27.10
N LYS A 48 13.44 13.14 28.11
CA LYS A 48 12.46 13.88 28.89
C LYS A 48 12.51 15.34 28.48
N CYS A 49 11.39 15.91 28.11
CA CYS A 49 11.32 17.34 27.86
C CYS A 49 9.94 17.88 28.24
N ARG A 50 9.91 18.98 29.01
CA ARG A 50 8.69 19.70 29.37
C ARG A 50 7.57 18.81 29.96
N GLY A 51 7.96 17.80 30.74
CA GLY A 51 7.02 16.85 31.36
C GLY A 51 6.56 15.69 30.45
N ILE A 52 7.01 15.65 29.20
CA ILE A 52 6.77 14.56 28.26
C ILE A 52 8.00 13.64 28.24
N GLU A 53 7.78 12.34 28.41
CA GLU A 53 8.82 11.33 28.22
C GLU A 53 8.60 10.60 26.89
N VAL A 54 9.61 10.64 26.03
CA VAL A 54 9.60 10.03 24.70
C VAL A 54 10.54 8.84 24.72
N PHE A 55 10.03 7.66 24.40
CA PHE A 55 10.84 6.45 24.26
C PHE A 55 11.20 6.21 22.80
N PHE A 56 12.48 5.93 22.53
CA PHE A 56 12.99 5.65 21.20
C PHE A 56 13.05 4.15 20.98
N ILE A 57 12.32 3.67 19.98
CA ILE A 57 12.37 2.28 19.52
C ILE A 57 12.77 2.30 18.06
N LYS A 58 13.68 1.40 17.66
CA LYS A 58 14.08 1.27 16.27
C LYS A 58 12.87 0.92 15.42
N TRP A 59 12.57 1.77 14.45
CA TRP A 59 11.51 1.51 13.48
C TRP A 59 11.77 0.21 12.72
N ARG A 60 10.70 -0.60 12.56
CA ARG A 60 10.68 -1.78 11.69
C ARG A 60 9.42 -1.70 10.86
N SER A 61 9.56 -1.72 9.53
CA SER A 61 8.41 -1.63 8.62
C SER A 61 7.40 -2.77 8.80
N LEU A 62 7.83 -3.89 9.37
CA LEU A 62 7.01 -5.08 9.61
C LEU A 62 6.58 -5.25 11.09
N ARG A 63 6.73 -4.22 11.94
CA ARG A 63 6.44 -4.35 13.37
C ARG A 63 5.01 -4.80 13.65
N ASP A 64 4.05 -4.22 12.93
CA ASP A 64 2.62 -4.54 13.04
C ASP A 64 2.12 -5.37 11.86
N ALA A 65 3.04 -5.96 11.09
CA ALA A 65 2.67 -6.83 9.99
C ALA A 65 2.40 -8.25 10.51
N GLU A 66 1.27 -8.81 10.10
CA GLU A 66 1.01 -10.23 10.30
C GLU A 66 1.76 -11.03 9.21
N GLY A 67 2.62 -11.95 9.65
CA GLY A 67 3.32 -12.83 8.72
C GLY A 67 2.34 -13.80 8.05
N VAL A 68 2.38 -13.89 6.72
CA VAL A 68 1.59 -14.86 5.95
C VAL A 68 2.52 -15.82 5.22
N THR A 69 2.19 -17.11 5.27
CA THR A 69 2.85 -18.14 4.47
C THR A 69 1.97 -18.46 3.28
N LEU A 70 2.47 -18.19 2.07
CA LEU A 70 1.76 -18.50 0.83
C LEU A 70 2.23 -19.87 0.33
N LEU A 71 1.42 -20.91 0.55
CA LEU A 71 1.79 -22.31 0.33
C LEU A 71 1.52 -22.78 -1.10
N PHE A 72 0.61 -22.11 -1.81
CA PHE A 72 0.09 -22.57 -3.09
C PHE A 72 0.44 -21.57 -4.19
N ARG A 73 1.10 -22.06 -5.23
CA ARG A 73 1.24 -21.35 -6.51
C ARG A 73 0.04 -21.70 -7.39
N VAL A 74 -0.70 -20.70 -7.83
CA VAL A 74 -1.93 -20.85 -8.60
C VAL A 74 -1.85 -20.07 -9.90
N LYS A 75 -2.48 -20.59 -10.95
CA LYS A 75 -2.71 -19.84 -12.19
C LYS A 75 -4.14 -19.33 -12.19
N LEU A 76 -4.27 -18.03 -12.41
CA LEU A 76 -5.53 -17.31 -12.41
C LEU A 76 -5.78 -16.71 -13.79
N CYS A 77 -7.04 -16.76 -14.21
CA CYS A 77 -7.52 -16.15 -15.43
C CYS A 77 -8.60 -15.13 -15.06
N LEU A 78 -8.32 -13.85 -15.34
CA LEU A 78 -9.21 -12.72 -15.04
C LEU A 78 -10.05 -12.40 -16.28
N ASP A 79 -11.33 -12.79 -16.26
CA ASP A 79 -12.28 -12.56 -17.34
C ASP A 79 -13.13 -11.30 -17.07
N GLY A 80 -13.37 -10.48 -18.08
CA GLY A 80 -14.22 -9.30 -18.01
C GLY A 80 -13.53 -8.02 -17.57
N VAL A 81 -12.19 -7.99 -17.48
CA VAL A 81 -11.44 -6.76 -17.22
C VAL A 81 -11.53 -5.85 -18.46
N PRO A 82 -12.02 -4.60 -18.34
CA PRO A 82 -12.12 -3.70 -19.50
C PRO A 82 -10.75 -3.40 -20.12
N CYS A 83 -10.59 -3.54 -21.45
CA CYS A 83 -9.30 -3.41 -22.14
C CYS A 83 -8.54 -2.11 -21.82
N HIS A 84 -9.26 -0.98 -21.73
CA HIS A 84 -8.66 0.32 -21.42
C HIS A 84 -8.07 0.42 -20.01
N ALA A 85 -8.37 -0.54 -19.14
CA ALA A 85 -7.91 -0.60 -17.77
C ALA A 85 -6.85 -1.69 -17.54
N TRP A 86 -6.49 -2.45 -18.58
CA TRP A 86 -5.47 -3.49 -18.47
C TRP A 86 -4.14 -2.90 -18.02
N SER A 87 -3.70 -3.29 -16.84
CA SER A 87 -2.40 -2.92 -16.29
C SER A 87 -1.98 -3.94 -15.24
N ALA A 88 -0.68 -4.06 -15.01
CA ALA A 88 -0.16 -4.92 -13.95
C ALA A 88 -0.70 -4.51 -12.57
N GLU A 89 -0.81 -3.21 -12.32
CA GLU A 89 -1.37 -2.66 -11.09
C GLU A 89 -2.85 -3.06 -10.90
N LEU A 90 -3.66 -3.01 -11.96
CA LEU A 90 -5.06 -3.42 -11.86
C LEU A 90 -5.17 -4.92 -11.60
N ALA A 91 -4.38 -5.74 -12.31
CA ALA A 91 -4.36 -7.18 -12.12
C ALA A 91 -3.97 -7.56 -10.68
N GLU A 92 -2.90 -6.96 -10.16
CA GLU A 92 -2.49 -7.11 -8.77
C GLU A 92 -3.61 -6.70 -7.81
N ARG A 93 -4.25 -5.54 -8.05
CA ARG A 93 -5.35 -5.03 -7.21
C ARG A 93 -6.57 -5.94 -7.17
N ILE A 94 -6.86 -6.67 -8.24
CA ILE A 94 -7.98 -7.63 -8.29
C ILE A 94 -7.73 -8.81 -7.35
N ILE A 95 -6.49 -9.29 -7.26
CA ILE A 95 -6.13 -10.50 -6.50
C ILE A 95 -5.55 -10.24 -5.10
N SER A 96 -5.12 -9.00 -4.82
CA SER A 96 -4.31 -8.63 -3.65
C SER A 96 -4.93 -8.92 -2.28
N ARG A 97 -6.25 -9.15 -2.22
CA ARG A 97 -6.94 -9.53 -0.97
C ARG A 97 -6.55 -10.93 -0.48
N THR A 98 -6.20 -11.84 -1.38
CA THR A 98 -6.00 -13.26 -1.06
C THR A 98 -4.75 -13.86 -1.69
N CYS A 99 -4.14 -13.14 -2.62
CA CYS A 99 -2.99 -13.60 -3.38
C CYS A 99 -1.92 -12.52 -3.48
N ALA A 100 -0.67 -12.94 -3.60
CA ALA A 100 0.44 -12.09 -4.04
C ALA A 100 0.75 -12.39 -5.52
N LEU A 101 0.86 -11.36 -6.35
CA LEU A 101 1.18 -11.52 -7.77
C LEU A 101 2.62 -12.03 -7.93
N GLU A 102 2.81 -13.08 -8.74
CA GLU A 102 4.15 -13.55 -9.15
C GLU A 102 4.53 -12.98 -10.52
N GLY A 103 3.64 -13.08 -11.50
CA GLY A 103 3.90 -12.63 -12.86
C GLY A 103 2.67 -12.72 -13.74
N ILE A 104 2.66 -11.95 -14.83
CA ILE A 104 1.55 -11.89 -15.80
C ILE A 104 2.03 -12.56 -17.09
N GLU A 105 1.28 -13.54 -17.59
CA GLU A 105 1.59 -14.23 -18.84
C GLU A 105 1.03 -13.48 -20.06
N THR A 106 -0.14 -12.87 -19.92
CA THR A 106 -0.77 -12.10 -20.99
C THR A 106 0.04 -10.85 -21.33
N ASN A 107 0.30 -10.62 -22.62
CA ASN A 107 0.87 -9.37 -23.10
C ASN A 107 -0.18 -8.26 -22.99
N LEU A 108 -0.02 -7.37 -22.01
CA LEU A 108 -0.98 -6.30 -21.73
C LEU A 108 -1.00 -5.19 -22.80
N ASP A 109 0.09 -5.02 -23.57
CA ASP A 109 0.21 -3.95 -24.57
C ASP A 109 -0.37 -4.35 -25.93
N MET A 110 -0.29 -5.63 -26.29
CA MET A 110 -0.59 -6.14 -27.63
C MET A 110 -1.27 -7.52 -27.59
N SER A 111 -2.28 -7.69 -26.75
CA SER A 111 -3.00 -8.97 -26.72
C SER A 111 -3.83 -9.19 -27.99
N ALA A 112 -3.58 -10.29 -28.69
CA ALA A 112 -4.41 -10.76 -29.80
C ALA A 112 -5.80 -11.25 -29.33
N ASP A 113 -5.91 -11.64 -28.06
CA ASP A 113 -7.17 -12.01 -27.40
C ASP A 113 -7.36 -11.14 -26.15
N THR A 114 -8.27 -10.18 -26.23
CA THR A 114 -8.53 -9.20 -25.15
C THR A 114 -9.58 -9.68 -24.14
N LYS A 115 -9.84 -10.98 -24.10
CA LYS A 115 -10.86 -11.56 -23.21
C LYS A 115 -10.37 -11.72 -21.79
N THR A 116 -9.15 -12.19 -21.60
CA THR A 116 -8.65 -12.63 -20.30
C THR A 116 -7.23 -12.12 -20.02
N ILE A 117 -6.96 -11.88 -18.73
CA ILE A 117 -5.60 -11.66 -18.23
C ILE A 117 -5.19 -12.90 -17.42
N ASP A 118 -4.22 -13.62 -17.93
CA ASP A 118 -3.67 -14.82 -17.31
C ASP A 118 -2.42 -14.46 -16.51
N LEU A 119 -2.36 -14.94 -15.27
CA LEU A 119 -1.30 -14.62 -14.33
C LEU A 119 -1.02 -15.77 -13.36
N TRP A 120 0.19 -15.75 -12.81
CA TRP A 120 0.61 -16.58 -11.69
C TRP A 120 0.58 -15.79 -10.39
N ALA A 121 0.11 -16.44 -9.33
CA ALA A 121 0.05 -15.85 -8.01
C ALA A 121 0.31 -16.88 -6.91
N TRP A 122 0.66 -16.39 -5.73
CA TRP A 122 0.82 -17.17 -4.51
C TRP A 122 -0.33 -16.90 -3.56
N THR A 123 -0.90 -17.95 -2.96
CA THR A 123 -1.99 -17.83 -1.99
C THR A 123 -1.76 -18.74 -0.78
N ALA A 124 -2.26 -18.35 0.38
CA ALA A 124 -2.29 -19.20 1.57
C ALA A 124 -3.36 -20.30 1.46
N ASN A 125 -4.45 -20.07 0.72
CA ASN A 125 -5.55 -21.01 0.54
C ASN A 125 -6.33 -20.69 -0.75
N PRO A 126 -6.26 -21.52 -1.81
CA PRO A 126 -6.98 -21.30 -3.06
C PRO A 126 -8.49 -21.15 -2.90
N SER A 127 -9.09 -21.74 -1.86
CA SER A 127 -10.53 -21.68 -1.62
C SER A 127 -11.01 -20.30 -1.16
N THR A 128 -10.12 -19.41 -0.71
CA THR A 128 -10.49 -18.04 -0.30
C THR A 128 -10.52 -17.06 -1.47
N ILE A 129 -9.98 -17.45 -2.63
CA ILE A 129 -9.94 -16.61 -3.82
C ILE A 129 -11.36 -16.28 -4.27
N SER A 130 -11.66 -14.99 -4.35
CA SER A 130 -12.97 -14.50 -4.78
C SER A 130 -13.18 -14.80 -6.27
N LYS A 131 -14.22 -15.58 -6.59
CA LYS A 131 -14.57 -15.92 -7.99
C LYS A 131 -15.17 -14.74 -8.78
N LEU A 132 -15.61 -13.69 -8.08
CA LEU A 132 -16.19 -12.49 -8.68
C LEU A 132 -15.70 -11.25 -7.94
N VAL A 133 -15.14 -10.30 -8.68
CA VAL A 133 -14.67 -9.01 -8.18
C VAL A 133 -15.36 -7.89 -8.96
N TRP A 134 -15.85 -6.87 -8.27
CA TRP A 134 -16.48 -5.71 -8.91
C TRP A 134 -15.50 -4.56 -9.04
N LEU A 135 -15.17 -4.18 -10.27
CA LEU A 135 -14.36 -2.99 -10.56
C LEU A 135 -15.26 -1.77 -10.73
N ALA A 136 -15.06 -0.75 -9.90
CA ALA A 136 -15.77 0.52 -10.01
C ALA A 136 -14.88 1.59 -10.65
N PHE A 137 -15.38 2.22 -11.70
CA PHE A 137 -14.74 3.35 -12.38
C PHE A 137 -15.57 4.60 -12.18
N THR A 138 -14.95 5.69 -11.73
CA THR A 138 -15.62 7.00 -11.63
C THR A 138 -15.14 7.91 -12.75
N GLY A 139 -16.00 8.85 -13.18
CA GLY A 139 -15.72 9.72 -14.34
C GLY A 139 -14.53 10.67 -14.20
N ARG A 140 -13.82 10.67 -13.05
CA ARG A 140 -12.59 11.47 -12.83
C ARG A 140 -11.36 10.90 -13.54
N ALA A 141 -11.36 9.62 -13.91
CA ALA A 141 -10.23 8.94 -14.54
C ALA A 141 -10.17 9.10 -16.07
N ARG A 142 -10.55 10.27 -16.61
CA ARG A 142 -10.40 10.58 -18.06
C ARG A 142 -9.08 11.25 -18.41
N ASP A 143 -8.23 11.52 -17.44
CA ASP A 143 -6.90 12.08 -17.67
C ASP A 143 -5.84 10.97 -17.51
N PRO A 144 -5.12 10.58 -18.59
CA PRO A 144 -4.00 9.65 -18.53
C PRO A 144 -2.89 10.08 -17.55
N HIS A 145 -2.80 11.37 -17.20
CA HIS A 145 -1.86 11.88 -16.20
C HIS A 145 -2.32 11.67 -14.73
N LEU A 146 -3.55 11.20 -14.51
CA LEU A 146 -4.08 10.86 -13.17
C LEU A 146 -3.84 9.40 -12.77
N ALA A 147 -2.90 8.70 -13.41
CA ALA A 147 -2.45 7.37 -12.97
C ALA A 147 -1.90 7.35 -11.53
N SER A 148 -1.63 8.53 -10.94
CA SER A 148 -1.30 8.66 -9.53
C SER A 148 -2.57 8.81 -8.68
N VAL A 149 -2.66 8.00 -7.61
CA VAL A 149 -3.66 8.19 -6.56
C VAL A 149 -3.48 9.59 -5.97
N GLN A 150 -4.39 10.50 -6.32
CA GLN A 150 -4.43 11.85 -5.75
C GLN A 150 -5.19 11.80 -4.42
N VAL A 151 -4.46 11.98 -3.32
CA VAL A 151 -5.07 12.18 -2.01
C VAL A 151 -5.46 13.65 -1.91
N SER A 152 -6.76 13.91 -1.76
CA SER A 152 -7.29 15.27 -1.57
C SER A 152 -7.87 15.36 -0.16
N ASP A 153 -7.40 16.35 0.60
CA ASP A 153 -7.92 16.63 1.95
C ASP A 153 -9.30 17.30 1.91
N THR A 154 -9.71 17.83 0.75
CA THR A 154 -11.04 18.41 0.55
C THR A 154 -12.02 17.34 0.11
N PRO A 155 -13.10 17.08 0.88
CA PRO A 155 -14.12 16.13 0.46
C PRO A 155 -14.79 16.62 -0.82
N PRO A 156 -15.16 15.71 -1.73
CA PRO A 156 -15.83 16.10 -2.97
C PRO A 156 -17.16 16.81 -2.65
N GLU A 157 -17.35 18.01 -3.19
CA GLU A 157 -18.57 18.82 -3.01
C GLU A 157 -19.85 18.12 -3.48
N ARG A 158 -19.72 17.09 -4.34
CA ARG A 158 -20.84 16.35 -4.94
C ARG A 158 -20.55 14.86 -5.00
N TRP A 159 -21.63 14.07 -4.97
CA TRP A 159 -21.65 12.63 -5.21
C TRP A 159 -20.89 12.27 -6.50
N GLN A 160 -20.06 11.23 -6.43
CA GLN A 160 -19.37 10.70 -7.61
C GLN A 160 -20.26 9.68 -8.32
N ARG A 161 -20.44 9.83 -9.63
CA ARG A 161 -21.07 8.82 -10.49
C ARG A 161 -20.00 7.94 -11.13
N GLY A 162 -20.29 6.67 -11.26
CA GLY A 162 -19.38 5.68 -11.83
C GLY A 162 -20.11 4.48 -12.43
N VAL A 163 -19.34 3.65 -13.11
CA VAL A 163 -19.77 2.38 -13.70
C VAL A 163 -19.10 1.22 -12.96
N LYS A 164 -19.74 0.05 -12.96
CA LYS A 164 -19.18 -1.16 -12.38
C LYS A 164 -19.06 -2.26 -13.43
N HIS A 165 -17.92 -2.93 -13.46
CA HIS A 165 -17.66 -4.09 -14.31
C HIS A 165 -17.45 -5.33 -13.44
N PRO A 166 -18.16 -6.44 -13.70
CA PRO A 166 -17.86 -7.71 -13.06
C PRO A 166 -16.59 -8.31 -13.69
N VAL A 167 -15.67 -8.75 -12.85
CA VAL A 167 -14.50 -9.55 -13.24
C VAL A 167 -14.66 -10.93 -12.63
N ILE A 168 -14.70 -11.95 -13.48
CA ILE A 168 -14.76 -13.34 -13.06
C ILE A 168 -13.33 -13.85 -12.93
N VAL A 169 -13.03 -14.45 -11.78
CA VAL A 169 -11.71 -15.00 -11.49
C VAL A 169 -11.80 -16.51 -11.57
N HIS A 170 -11.14 -17.07 -12.58
CA HIS A 170 -11.03 -18.51 -12.77
C HIS A 170 -9.72 -19.01 -12.17
N LEU A 171 -9.80 -20.15 -11.51
CA LEU A 171 -8.63 -20.92 -11.09
C LEU A 171 -8.44 -22.04 -12.12
N GLU A 172 -7.26 -22.12 -12.73
CA GLU A 172 -6.94 -23.24 -13.61
C GLU A 172 -6.59 -24.48 -12.78
N GLU A 173 -7.30 -25.58 -13.02
CA GLU A 173 -6.96 -26.89 -12.44
C GLU A 173 -5.85 -27.54 -13.27
N PHE A 174 -4.81 -28.06 -12.59
CA PHE A 174 -3.68 -28.77 -13.18
C PHE A 174 -3.75 -30.28 -12.91
#